data_AF-A0A7C7YUF1-F1
#
_entry.id   AF-A0A7C7YUF1-F1
#
_cell.length_a   1.000
_cell.length_b   1.000
_cell.length_c   1.000
_cell.angle_alpha   90.00
_cell.angle_beta   90.00
_cell.angle_gamma   90.00
#
_symmetry.space_group_name_H-M   'P 1'
#
loop_
_entity.id
_entity.type
_entity.pdbx_description
1 polymer ?
#
loop_
_entity_poly.entity_id
_entity_poly.type
_entity_poly.pdbx_seq_one_letter_code
_entity_poly.pdbx_strand_id
1 'polypeptide(L)'
;MKIFKKQTQVRKRGAALVEYGLLVAGVAMTTGVAVSLLGHKTNDLFAVIAATMPGADEESAGPIRSAQLFKTKKEGDVITLDFDPTRTLDAVYGDGVGDAAQDSDSGTAP
;
A
#
# COMPACT_ATOMS: atom_id res chain seq x y z
N MET A 1 -52.97 -21.71 -12.37
CA MET A 1 -52.12 -20.89 -11.47
C MET A 1 -50.72 -21.50 -11.28
N LYS A 2 -49.75 -21.32 -12.20
CA LYS A 2 -48.35 -21.74 -11.97
C LYS A 2 -47.29 -20.71 -12.41
N ILE A 3 -47.72 -19.60 -13.01
CA ILE A 3 -46.81 -18.63 -13.66
C ILE A 3 -46.27 -17.58 -12.67
N PHE A 4 -46.99 -17.29 -11.58
CA PHE A 4 -46.61 -16.25 -10.61
C PHE A 4 -45.51 -16.65 -9.59
N LYS A 5 -45.18 -17.95 -9.44
CA LYS A 5 -44.09 -18.38 -8.54
C LYS A 5 -42.69 -18.23 -9.13
N LYS A 6 -42.56 -18.05 -10.46
CA LYS A 6 -41.27 -18.06 -11.15
C LYS A 6 -40.53 -16.71 -11.06
N GLN A 7 -41.25 -15.59 -11.01
CA GLN A 7 -40.64 -14.24 -11.00
C GLN A 7 -40.03 -13.84 -9.65
N THR A 8 -40.57 -14.31 -8.53
CA THR A 8 -40.01 -14.03 -7.19
C THR A 8 -38.70 -14.78 -6.93
N GLN A 9 -38.51 -15.95 -7.55
CA GLN A 9 -37.26 -16.74 -7.46
C GLN A 9 -36.08 -16.07 -8.18
N VAL A 10 -36.32 -15.36 -9.31
CA VAL A 10 -35.25 -14.65 -10.04
C VAL A 10 -34.75 -13.44 -9.25
N ARG A 11 -35.65 -12.71 -8.57
CA ARG A 11 -35.27 -11.61 -7.67
C ARG A 11 -34.40 -12.07 -6.49
N LYS A 12 -34.66 -13.27 -5.95
CA LYS A 12 -33.82 -13.88 -4.90
C LYS A 12 -32.43 -14.27 -5.40
N ARG A 13 -32.29 -14.68 -6.67
CA ARG A 13 -30.99 -15.02 -7.27
C ARG A 13 -30.09 -13.79 -7.46
N GLY A 14 -30.66 -12.64 -7.85
CA GLY A 14 -29.92 -11.38 -7.95
C GLY A 14 -29.47 -10.84 -6.59
N ALA A 15 -30.33 -10.93 -5.57
CA ALA A 15 -30.00 -10.51 -4.22
C ALA A 15 -28.85 -11.34 -3.61
N ALA A 16 -28.88 -12.66 -3.78
CA ALA A 16 -27.83 -13.54 -3.28
C ALA A 16 -26.46 -13.24 -3.93
N LEU A 17 -26.43 -12.92 -5.23
CA LEU A 17 -25.19 -12.54 -5.93
C LEU A 17 -24.55 -11.27 -5.34
N VAL A 18 -25.37 -10.27 -5.00
CA VAL A 18 -24.89 -9.02 -4.38
C VAL A 18 -24.44 -9.26 -2.95
N GLU A 19 -25.13 -10.12 -2.19
CA GLU A 19 -24.79 -10.44 -0.81
C GLU A 19 -23.40 -11.08 -0.72
N TYR A 20 -23.14 -12.13 -1.51
CA TYR A 20 -21.81 -12.74 -1.54
C TYR A 20 -20.74 -11.81 -2.12
N GLY A 21 -21.07 -10.99 -3.13
CA GLY A 21 -20.15 -10.00 -3.68
C GLY A 21 -19.71 -8.96 -2.65
N LEU A 22 -20.66 -8.44 -1.85
CA LEU A 22 -20.37 -7.46 -0.81
C LEU A 22 -19.56 -8.07 0.34
N LEU A 23 -19.84 -9.32 0.71
CA LEU A 23 -19.06 -10.04 1.72
C LEU A 23 -17.60 -10.23 1.29
N VAL A 24 -17.36 -10.66 0.05
CA VAL A 24 -15.99 -10.84 -0.47
C VAL A 24 -15.28 -9.50 -0.60
N ALA A 25 -15.96 -8.45 -1.07
CA ALA A 25 -15.40 -7.11 -1.16
C ALA A 25 -14.99 -6.57 0.22
N GLY A 26 -15.80 -6.79 1.26
CA GLY A 26 -15.48 -6.38 2.63
C GLY A 26 -14.22 -7.07 3.17
N VAL A 27 -14.10 -8.39 3.00
CA VAL A 27 -12.92 -9.14 3.46
C VAL A 27 -11.67 -8.75 2.67
N ALA A 28 -11.79 -8.57 1.35
CA ALA A 28 -10.68 -8.12 0.52
C ALA A 28 -10.20 -6.71 0.92
N MET A 29 -11.12 -5.80 1.23
CA MET A 29 -10.78 -4.44 1.64
C MET A 29 -10.08 -4.45 3.00
N THR A 30 -10.63 -5.11 4.02
CA THR A 30 -10.03 -5.11 5.36
C THR A 30 -8.65 -5.75 5.39
N THR A 31 -8.45 -6.83 4.63
CA THR A 31 -7.14 -7.50 4.52
C THR A 31 -6.11 -6.61 3.82
N GLY A 32 -6.46 -5.93 2.73
CA GLY A 32 -5.56 -4.99 2.06
C GLY A 32 -5.09 -3.85 2.98
N VAL A 33 -6.02 -3.30 3.77
CA VAL A 33 -5.71 -2.26 4.77
C VAL A 33 -4.79 -2.79 5.86
N ALA A 34 -5.09 -3.97 6.41
CA ALA A 34 -4.27 -4.58 7.46
C ALA A 34 -2.84 -4.85 6.98
N VAL A 35 -2.66 -5.36 5.76
CA VAL A 35 -1.34 -5.62 5.17
C VAL A 35 -0.57 -4.31 4.93
N SER A 36 -1.24 -3.24 4.50
CA SER A 36 -0.62 -1.93 4.33
C SER A 36 -0.09 -1.35 5.66
N LEU A 37 -0.90 -1.41 6.71
CA LEU A 37 -0.50 -0.94 8.05
C LEU A 37 0.64 -1.79 8.64
N LEU A 38 0.58 -3.11 8.44
CA LEU A 38 1.60 -4.02 8.92
C LEU A 38 2.97 -3.71 8.28
N GLY A 39 3.01 -3.43 6.97
CA GLY A 39 4.23 -3.08 6.26
C GLY A 39 5.00 -1.92 6.88
N HIS A 40 4.30 -0.85 7.29
CA HIS A 40 4.93 0.30 7.96
C HIS A 40 5.53 -0.08 9.31
N LYS A 41 4.81 -0.86 10.12
CA LYS A 41 5.29 -1.29 11.45
C LYS A 41 6.46 -2.26 11.35
N THR A 42 6.45 -3.15 10.36
CA THR A 42 7.56 -4.05 10.08
C THR A 42 8.78 -3.27 9.59
N ASN A 43 8.60 -2.27 8.72
CA ASN A 43 9.70 -1.41 8.27
C ASN A 43 10.36 -0.67 9.44
N ASP A 44 9.56 -0.09 10.34
CA ASP A 44 10.07 0.59 11.53
C ASP A 44 10.83 -0.37 12.46
N LEU A 45 10.35 -1.60 12.62
CA LEU A 45 11.05 -2.62 13.40
C LEU A 45 12.42 -2.96 12.79
N PHE A 46 12.48 -3.16 11.47
CA PHE A 46 13.74 -3.43 10.77
C PHE A 46 14.69 -2.24 10.83
N ALA A 47 14.18 -1.01 10.73
CA ALA A 47 14.99 0.20 10.88
C ALA A 47 15.61 0.31 12.28
N VAL A 48 14.85 0.00 13.33
CA VAL A 48 15.38 -0.05 14.71
C VAL A 48 16.44 -1.13 14.86
N ILE A 49 16.24 -2.31 14.27
CA ILE A 49 17.23 -3.39 14.30
C ILE A 49 18.51 -2.98 13.56
N ALA A 50 18.39 -2.35 12.38
CA ALA A 50 19.53 -1.86 11.61
C ALA A 50 20.32 -0.79 12.39
N ALA A 51 19.62 0.15 13.04
CA ALA A 51 20.23 1.20 13.85
C ALA A 51 20.86 0.68 15.16
N THR A 52 20.45 -0.49 15.66
CA THR A 52 20.96 -1.07 16.92
C THR A 52 22.00 -2.17 16.68
N MET A 53 22.34 -2.47 15.43
CA MET A 53 23.35 -3.48 15.11
C MET A 53 24.76 -2.95 15.47
N PRO A 54 25.55 -3.69 16.26
CA PRO A 54 26.92 -3.28 16.58
C PRO A 54 27.79 -3.26 15.31
N GLY A 55 28.47 -2.14 15.07
CA GLY A 55 29.29 -1.93 13.87
C GLY A 55 28.56 -1.30 12.68
N ALA A 56 27.30 -0.91 12.84
CA ALA A 56 26.61 -0.06 11.86
C ALA A 56 27.16 1.37 11.94
N ASP A 57 27.64 1.89 10.81
CA ASP A 57 27.95 3.30 10.62
C ASP A 57 26.80 3.99 9.85
N GLU A 58 26.76 5.33 9.86
CA GLU A 58 25.63 6.08 9.28
C GLU A 58 25.48 5.88 7.76
N GLU A 59 26.54 5.44 7.08
CA GLU A 59 26.54 5.15 5.65
C GLU A 59 25.96 3.76 5.35
N SER A 60 26.28 2.75 6.17
CA SER A 60 25.75 1.39 6.06
C SER A 60 24.35 1.21 6.66
N ALA A 61 23.93 2.11 7.56
CA ALA A 61 22.58 2.16 8.15
C ALA A 61 21.63 3.11 7.39
N GLY A 62 21.84 3.26 6.07
CA GLY A 62 21.01 4.12 5.23
C GLY A 62 19.49 3.86 5.39
N PRO A 63 18.64 4.87 5.09
CA PRO A 63 17.21 4.80 5.40
C PRO A 63 16.52 3.62 4.70
N ILE A 64 15.91 2.73 5.49
CA ILE A 64 15.14 1.59 4.98
C ILE A 64 13.85 2.11 4.31
N ARG A 65 13.79 1.98 2.97
CA ARG A 65 12.64 2.40 2.16
C ARG A 65 11.69 1.22 1.94
N SER A 66 10.44 1.35 2.39
CA SER A 66 9.37 0.40 2.09
C SER A 66 8.53 0.85 0.90
N ALA A 67 8.28 -0.04 -0.06
CA ALA A 67 7.25 0.18 -1.08
C ALA A 67 5.85 0.08 -0.43
N GLN A 68 5.00 1.08 -0.65
CA GLN A 68 3.64 1.11 -0.09
C GLN A 68 2.66 0.51 -1.11
N LEU A 69 2.03 -0.62 -0.78
CA LEU A 69 0.97 -1.20 -1.63
C LEU A 69 -0.33 -0.37 -1.61
N PHE A 70 -0.59 0.31 -0.50
CA PHE A 70 -1.68 1.26 -0.34
C PHE A 70 -1.15 2.51 0.34
N LYS A 71 -1.39 3.67 -0.25
CA LYS A 71 -0.91 4.95 0.30
C LYS A 71 -1.65 5.23 1.60
N THR A 72 -0.88 5.43 2.66
CA THR A 72 -1.41 5.74 3.98
C THR A 72 -0.79 7.04 4.47
N LYS A 73 -1.62 7.92 5.03
CA LYS A 73 -1.17 9.18 5.64
C LYS A 73 -1.06 8.95 7.14
N LYS A 74 0.02 9.42 7.74
CA LYS A 74 0.15 9.50 9.19
C LYS A 74 -0.29 10.90 9.64
N GLU A 75 -1.30 10.95 10.50
CA GLU A 75 -1.78 12.19 11.12
C GLU A 75 -1.70 12.00 12.64
N GLY A 76 -0.61 12.48 13.23
CA GLY A 76 -0.25 12.16 14.62
C GLY A 76 0.15 10.69 14.78
N ASP A 77 -0.50 9.98 15.71
CA ASP A 77 -0.26 8.54 15.96
C ASP A 77 -1.19 7.62 15.15
N VAL A 78 -2.12 8.20 14.39
CA VAL A 78 -3.10 7.45 13.60
C VAL A 78 -2.63 7.34 12.16
N ILE A 79 -2.66 6.12 11.62
CA ILE A 79 -2.41 5.85 10.20
C ILE A 79 -3.76 5.70 9.50
N THR A 80 -4.04 6.58 8.54
CA THR A 80 -5.28 6.59 7.74
C THR A 80 -5.00 6.24 6.28
N LEU A 81 -6.00 5.73 5.57
CA LEU A 81 -5.90 5.44 4.14
C LEU A 81 -6.06 6.73 3.34
N ASP A 82 -5.11 7.03 2.47
CA ASP A 82 -5.17 8.16 1.54
C ASP A 82 -5.67 7.65 0.18
N PHE A 83 -6.99 7.72 -0.03
CA PHE A 83 -7.62 7.30 -1.27
C PHE A 83 -7.84 8.51 -2.20
N ASP A 84 -6.95 8.68 -3.18
CA ASP A 84 -7.09 9.65 -4.28
C ASP A 84 -7.28 8.89 -5.60
N PRO A 85 -8.46 8.96 -6.24
CA PRO A 85 -8.76 8.20 -7.46
C PRO A 85 -8.03 8.73 -8.71
N THR A 86 -7.28 9.83 -8.59
CA THR A 86 -6.67 10.53 -9.73
C THR A 86 -5.17 10.26 -9.89
N ARG A 87 -4.58 9.43 -9.03
CA ARG A 87 -3.12 9.26 -8.95
C ARG A 87 -2.58 8.10 -9.80
N THR A 88 -1.44 8.34 -10.42
CA THR A 88 -0.67 7.38 -11.23
C THR A 88 0.36 6.62 -10.38
N LEU A 89 0.73 5.43 -10.83
CA LEU A 89 1.61 4.48 -10.13
C LEU A 89 3.04 5.01 -9.87
N ASP A 90 3.47 6.04 -10.59
CA ASP A 90 4.77 6.72 -10.39
C ASP A 90 4.90 7.31 -8.98
N ALA A 91 3.78 7.77 -8.40
CA ALA A 91 3.74 8.31 -7.05
C ALA A 91 3.78 7.23 -5.95
N VAL A 92 3.77 5.94 -6.31
CA VAL A 92 3.77 4.78 -5.40
C VAL A 92 5.17 4.21 -5.21
N TYR A 93 6.01 4.26 -6.25
CA TYR A 93 7.42 3.83 -6.19
C TYR A 93 8.40 4.93 -5.79
N GLY A 94 7.94 6.20 -5.72
CA GLY A 94 8.79 7.34 -5.45
C GLY A 94 9.58 7.74 -6.70
N ASP A 95 9.62 9.04 -6.95
CA ASP A 95 10.48 9.69 -7.95
C ASP A 95 11.97 9.39 -7.66
N GLY A 96 12.46 8.23 -8.08
CA GLY A 96 13.79 7.77 -7.72
C GLY A 96 14.38 6.67 -8.59
N VAL A 97 13.74 6.30 -9.70
CA VAL A 97 14.36 5.42 -10.70
C VAL A 97 15.34 6.21 -11.61
N GLY A 98 15.52 7.52 -11.38
CA GLY A 98 16.20 8.41 -12.34
C GLY A 98 17.31 9.33 -11.83
N ASP A 99 17.78 9.27 -10.58
CA ASP A 99 18.82 10.21 -10.10
C ASP A 99 20.08 9.57 -9.50
N ALA A 100 20.35 8.31 -9.87
CA ALA A 100 21.64 7.66 -9.56
C ALA A 100 22.71 7.92 -10.64
N ALA A 101 22.46 8.82 -11.60
CA ALA A 101 23.35 9.11 -12.71
C ALA A 101 23.43 10.61 -13.00
N GLN A 102 23.75 11.42 -11.98
CA GLN A 102 24.24 12.79 -12.16
C GLN A 102 25.55 13.03 -11.41
N ASP A 103 26.46 12.05 -11.46
CA ASP A 103 27.89 12.29 -11.24
C ASP A 103 28.60 12.11 -12.59
N SER A 104 28.60 13.18 -13.38
CA SER A 104 29.40 13.27 -14.61
C SER A 104 29.85 14.71 -14.80
N ASP A 105 31.09 14.94 -14.40
CA ASP A 105 31.98 15.95 -14.94
C ASP A 105 31.72 17.42 -14.55
N SER A 106 32.36 17.84 -13.44
CA SER A 106 32.93 19.19 -13.40
C SER A 106 34.43 19.08 -13.10
N GLY A 107 35.20 18.98 -14.18
CA GLY A 107 36.66 18.92 -14.17
C GLY A 107 37.30 19.97 -13.27
N THR A 108 38.21 19.49 -12.41
CA THR A 108 39.18 20.31 -11.70
C THR A 108 40.46 20.39 -12.54
N ALA A 109 40.77 21.57 -13.07
CA ALA A 109 42.12 22.01 -13.41
C ALA A 109 42.29 23.43 -12.85
N PRO A 110 43.45 23.77 -12.28
CA PRO A 110 44.55 24.23 -13.12
C PRO A 110 45.78 23.31 -13.16
#